data_AF-A0A7X3P0T8-F1
#
_entry.id   AF-A0A7X3P0T8-F1
#
_cell.length_a   1.000
_cell.length_b   1.000
_cell.length_c   1.000
_cell.angle_alpha   90.00
_cell.angle_beta   90.00
_cell.angle_gamma   90.00
#
_symmetry.space_group_name_H-M   'P 1'
#
loop_
_entity.id
_entity.type
_entity.pdbx_description
1 polymer ?
#
loop_
_entity_poly.entity_id
_entity_poly.type
_entity_poly.pdbx_seq_one_letter_code
_entity_poly.pdbx_strand_id
1 'polypeptide(L)'
;MLSPIEQFHENITRVQSLGGLHDAFGQLTTPAVDLTDLLRAQIVMIVSALDHYIHEITRVGMLEVYDGTRSQTDAFLRFQVTMGGAIKGISRSSENEWLDIEIRQKHGHQAFQHPDNIANAVRLFSSCELWRSVASELNLTDQDVKNRLRAIVNRRNQIVHEADLDPSISGYLNRWPISSADVTGTLDFIQDICEAIHTVVN
;
A
#
# COMPACT_ATOMS: atom_id res chain seq x y z
N MET A 1 8.80 18.47 -2.46
CA MET A 1 8.53 17.05 -2.77
C MET A 1 7.07 16.82 -2.44
N LEU A 2 6.33 16.06 -3.26
CA LEU A 2 4.93 15.75 -2.97
C LEU A 2 4.82 15.02 -1.63
N SER A 3 3.78 15.29 -0.87
CA SER A 3 3.42 14.54 0.34
C SER A 3 3.08 13.08 0.00
N PRO A 4 3.13 12.15 0.97
CA PRO A 4 2.80 10.75 0.72
C PRO A 4 1.42 10.54 0.09
N ILE A 5 0.41 11.33 0.49
CA ILE A 5 -0.95 11.21 -0.05
C ILE A 5 -1.06 11.75 -1.48
N GLU A 6 -0.38 12.85 -1.81
CA GLU A 6 -0.32 13.37 -3.18
C GLU A 6 0.38 12.36 -4.11
N GLN A 7 1.45 11.70 -3.65
CA GLN A 7 2.11 10.62 -4.41
C GLN A 7 1.18 9.43 -4.64
N PHE A 8 0.34 9.10 -3.66
CA PHE A 8 -0.68 8.07 -3.80
C PHE A 8 -1.72 8.44 -4.88
N HIS A 9 -2.24 9.67 -4.88
CA HIS A 9 -3.20 10.14 -5.90
C HIS A 9 -2.62 10.12 -7.32
N GLU A 10 -1.36 10.50 -7.48
CA GLU A 10 -0.66 10.39 -8.77
C GLU A 10 -0.59 8.93 -9.24
N ASN A 11 -0.30 7.99 -8.34
CA ASN A 11 -0.30 6.57 -8.67
C ASN A 11 -1.70 6.06 -9.04
N ILE A 12 -2.76 6.50 -8.35
CA ILE A 12 -4.14 6.16 -8.70
C ILE A 12 -4.55 6.74 -10.06
N THR A 13 -4.12 7.95 -10.40
CA THR A 13 -4.35 8.54 -11.72
C THR A 13 -3.75 7.67 -12.84
N ARG A 14 -2.58 7.08 -12.59
CA ARG A 14 -1.97 6.11 -13.53
C ARG A 14 -2.77 4.82 -13.66
N VAL A 15 -3.35 4.32 -12.56
CA VAL A 15 -4.27 3.16 -12.59
C VAL A 15 -5.49 3.48 -13.45
N GLN A 16 -6.14 4.62 -13.22
CA GLN A 16 -7.32 5.05 -13.97
C GLN A 16 -7.01 5.24 -15.45
N SER A 17 -5.83 5.75 -15.79
CA SER A 17 -5.36 5.86 -17.17
C SER A 17 -5.27 4.49 -17.85
N LEU A 18 -4.81 3.46 -17.15
CA LEU A 18 -4.78 2.08 -17.65
C LEU A 18 -6.19 1.51 -17.85
N GLY A 19 -7.13 1.84 -16.97
CA GLY A 19 -8.57 1.55 -17.16
C GLY A 19 -9.15 2.22 -18.40
N GLY A 20 -8.81 3.50 -18.63
CA GLY A 20 -9.21 4.21 -19.85
C GLY A 20 -8.66 3.56 -21.13
N LEU A 21 -7.43 3.02 -21.09
CA LEU A 21 -6.87 2.25 -22.21
C LEU A 21 -7.62 0.92 -22.45
N HIS A 22 -7.99 0.21 -21.38
CA HIS A 22 -8.83 -0.98 -21.46
C HIS A 22 -10.15 -0.68 -22.18
N ASP A 23 -10.84 0.39 -21.76
CA ASP A 23 -12.13 0.75 -22.33
C ASP A 23 -12.02 1.22 -23.80
N ALA A 24 -11.01 2.02 -24.11
CA ALA A 24 -10.75 2.47 -25.47
C ALA A 24 -10.44 1.29 -26.41
N PHE A 25 -9.59 0.36 -25.99
CA PHE A 25 -9.31 -0.83 -26.80
C PHE A 25 -10.53 -1.74 -26.92
N GLY A 26 -11.34 -1.89 -25.86
CA GLY A 26 -12.57 -2.67 -25.92
C GLY A 26 -13.59 -2.16 -26.94
N GLN A 27 -13.57 -0.86 -27.26
CA GLN A 27 -14.39 -0.28 -28.33
C GLN A 27 -13.79 -0.45 -29.73
N LEU A 28 -12.46 -0.62 -29.82
CA LEU A 28 -11.72 -0.71 -31.09
C LEU A 28 -11.43 -2.14 -31.54
N THR A 29 -11.51 -3.12 -30.63
CA THR A 29 -11.21 -4.53 -30.90
C THR A 29 -12.45 -5.40 -30.84
N THR A 30 -12.30 -6.66 -31.23
CA THR A 30 -13.33 -7.69 -31.05
C THR A 30 -13.07 -8.47 -29.75
N PRO A 31 -14.07 -9.21 -29.22
CA PRO A 31 -13.87 -10.08 -28.05
C PRO A 31 -12.81 -11.18 -28.20
N ALA A 32 -12.26 -11.39 -29.41
CA ALA A 32 -11.14 -12.29 -29.64
C ALA A 32 -9.82 -11.75 -29.06
N VAL A 33 -9.72 -10.44 -28.84
CA VAL A 33 -8.59 -9.81 -28.13
C VAL A 33 -8.91 -9.82 -26.64
N ASP A 34 -8.16 -10.61 -25.88
CA ASP A 34 -8.30 -10.63 -24.42
C ASP A 34 -7.63 -9.40 -23.80
N LEU A 35 -8.44 -8.50 -23.25
CA LEU A 35 -8.00 -7.28 -22.57
C LEU A 35 -7.96 -7.43 -21.05
N THR A 36 -8.30 -8.60 -20.51
CA THR A 36 -8.42 -8.80 -19.06
C THR A 36 -7.09 -8.66 -18.33
N ASP A 37 -5.95 -8.79 -19.02
CA ASP A 37 -4.63 -8.51 -18.45
C ASP A 37 -4.41 -7.02 -18.11
N LEU A 38 -5.11 -6.10 -18.79
CA LEU A 38 -5.11 -4.68 -18.40
C LEU A 38 -5.85 -4.48 -17.07
N LEU A 39 -6.92 -5.24 -16.83
CA LEU A 39 -7.63 -5.24 -15.54
C LEU A 39 -6.75 -5.85 -14.43
N ARG A 40 -6.06 -6.96 -14.72
CA ARG A 40 -5.13 -7.59 -13.77
C ARG A 40 -3.99 -6.65 -13.40
N ALA A 41 -3.41 -5.97 -14.39
CA ALA A 41 -2.37 -4.97 -14.18
C ALA A 41 -2.87 -3.81 -13.30
N GLN A 42 -4.12 -3.36 -13.46
CA GLN A 42 -4.71 -2.36 -12.56
C GLN A 42 -4.76 -2.83 -11.11
N ILE A 43 -5.20 -4.06 -10.82
CA ILE A 43 -5.19 -4.61 -9.45
C ILE A 43 -3.78 -4.59 -8.85
N VAL A 44 -2.77 -4.99 -9.63
CA VAL A 44 -1.37 -4.96 -9.18
C VAL A 44 -0.91 -3.53 -8.88
N MET A 45 -1.23 -2.58 -9.76
CA MET A 45 -0.86 -1.18 -9.58
C MET A 45 -1.58 -0.52 -8.39
N ILE A 46 -2.85 -0.85 -8.13
CA ILE A 46 -3.61 -0.34 -6.97
C ILE A 46 -2.92 -0.77 -5.66
N VAL A 47 -2.60 -2.05 -5.54
CA VAL A 47 -1.94 -2.57 -4.33
C VAL A 47 -0.50 -2.05 -4.21
N SER A 48 0.20 -1.83 -5.34
CA SER A 48 1.49 -1.16 -5.35
C SER A 48 1.42 0.29 -4.86
N ALA A 49 0.35 1.02 -5.20
CA ALA A 49 0.13 2.39 -4.74
C ALA A 49 -0.10 2.43 -3.22
N LEU A 50 -0.89 1.50 -2.68
CA LEU A 50 -1.05 1.31 -1.22
C LEU A 50 0.30 1.05 -0.54
N ASP A 51 1.06 0.07 -1.03
CA ASP A 51 2.34 -0.33 -0.44
C ASP A 51 3.30 0.86 -0.36
N HIS A 52 3.45 1.57 -1.49
CA HIS A 52 4.29 2.75 -1.59
C HIS A 52 3.84 3.87 -0.66
N TYR A 53 2.53 4.13 -0.57
CA TYR A 53 1.97 5.10 0.37
C TYR A 53 2.36 4.77 1.82
N ILE A 54 2.22 3.52 2.25
CA ILE A 54 2.56 3.12 3.62
C ILE A 54 4.06 3.23 3.88
N HIS A 55 4.92 2.91 2.91
CA HIS A 55 6.37 3.17 3.02
C HIS A 55 6.66 4.64 3.26
N GLU A 56 6.10 5.52 2.44
CA GLU A 56 6.42 6.95 2.49
C GLU A 56 5.82 7.64 3.72
N ILE A 57 4.57 7.34 4.11
CA ILE A 57 3.99 7.92 5.33
C ILE A 57 4.70 7.41 6.59
N THR A 58 5.13 6.15 6.61
CA THR A 58 5.93 5.61 7.73
C THR A 58 7.29 6.28 7.82
N ARG A 59 7.96 6.46 6.68
CA ARG A 59 9.25 7.14 6.60
C ARG A 59 9.15 8.57 7.11
N VAL A 60 8.21 9.35 6.58
CA VAL A 60 7.98 10.74 7.02
C VAL A 60 7.64 10.78 8.51
N GLY A 61 6.72 9.91 8.97
CA GLY A 61 6.31 9.90 10.36
C GLY A 61 7.42 9.53 11.33
N MET A 62 8.31 8.61 10.97
CA MET A 62 9.48 8.28 11.80
C MET A 62 10.50 9.42 11.86
N LEU A 63 10.69 10.17 10.77
CA LEU A 63 11.56 11.35 10.76
C LEU A 63 10.97 12.46 11.64
N GLU A 64 9.66 12.67 11.64
CA GLU A 64 8.98 13.61 12.53
C GLU A 64 9.13 13.23 14.02
N VAL A 65 9.08 11.93 14.32
CA VAL A 65 9.36 11.43 15.68
C VAL A 65 10.82 11.69 16.08
N TYR A 66 11.77 11.50 15.15
CA TYR A 66 13.18 11.78 15.38
C TYR A 66 13.46 13.26 15.61
N ASP A 67 12.85 14.12 14.79
CA ASP A 67 12.99 15.59 14.82
C ASP A 67 12.21 16.22 16.00
N GLY A 68 11.43 15.42 16.74
CA GLY A 68 10.66 15.84 17.91
C GLY A 68 9.39 16.61 17.59
N THR A 69 8.96 16.63 16.32
CA THR A 69 7.69 17.24 15.89
C THR A 69 6.51 16.29 16.11
N ARG A 70 6.77 14.99 16.31
CA ARG A 70 5.79 13.98 16.72
C ARG A 70 6.26 13.25 17.99
N SER A 71 5.32 12.82 18.83
CA SER A 71 5.63 12.11 20.07
C SER A 71 6.28 10.75 19.80
N GLN A 72 7.28 10.38 20.61
CA GLN A 72 7.94 9.08 20.52
C GLN A 72 6.99 7.94 20.83
N THR A 73 7.16 6.82 20.11
CA THR A 73 6.46 5.57 20.37
C THR A 73 7.43 4.49 20.84
N ASP A 74 6.91 3.55 21.61
CA ASP A 74 7.63 2.35 22.03
C ASP A 74 8.23 1.55 20.87
N ALA A 75 7.53 1.49 19.73
CA ALA A 75 8.00 0.78 18.55
C ALA A 75 9.15 1.54 17.87
N PHE A 76 9.07 2.88 17.80
CA PHE A 76 10.16 3.72 17.32
C PHE A 76 11.43 3.52 18.15
N LEU A 77 11.33 3.55 19.48
CA LEU A 77 12.47 3.41 20.39
C LEU A 77 13.17 2.04 20.28
N ARG A 78 12.46 1.01 19.79
CA ARG A 78 13.00 -0.33 19.53
C ARG A 78 13.45 -0.53 18.08
N PHE A 79 13.33 0.48 17.23
CA PHE A 79 13.75 0.41 15.84
C PHE A 79 15.26 0.24 15.76
N GLN A 80 15.70 -0.92 15.27
CA GLN A 80 17.13 -1.22 15.13
C GLN A 80 17.71 -0.57 13.87
N VAL A 81 18.84 0.11 14.03
CA VAL A 81 19.69 0.66 12.96
C VAL A 81 21.04 -0.06 12.94
N THR A 82 21.76 0.03 11.83
CA THR A 82 23.12 -0.50 11.73
C THR A 82 24.09 0.27 12.63
N MET A 83 25.20 -0.36 13.02
CA MET A 83 26.28 0.34 13.73
C MET A 83 26.85 1.51 12.91
N GLY A 84 26.89 1.37 11.57
CA GLY A 84 27.31 2.46 10.68
C GLY A 84 26.35 3.65 10.72
N GLY A 85 25.04 3.39 10.70
CA GLY A 85 24.00 4.40 10.92
C GLY A 85 24.14 5.08 12.27
N ALA A 86 24.32 4.32 13.35
CA ALA A 86 24.50 4.85 14.70
C ALA A 86 25.72 5.79 14.82
N ILE A 87 26.88 5.40 14.25
CA ILE A 87 28.09 6.25 14.24
C ILE A 87 27.82 7.57 13.48
N LYS A 88 27.12 7.51 12.34
CA LYS A 88 26.73 8.71 11.58
C LYS A 88 25.79 9.60 12.40
N GLY A 89 24.76 9.03 13.02
CA GLY A 89 23.81 9.78 13.85
C GLY A 89 24.45 10.47 15.05
N ILE A 90 25.43 9.83 15.71
CA ILE A 90 26.17 10.45 16.82
C ILE A 90 27.05 11.62 16.33
N SER A 91 27.65 11.50 15.14
CA SER A 91 28.56 12.51 14.61
C SER A 91 27.87 13.68 13.89
N ARG A 92 26.61 13.51 13.44
CA ARG A 92 25.82 14.50 12.69
C ARG A 92 24.39 14.61 13.23
N SER A 93 24.27 14.92 14.52
CA SER A 93 22.99 14.87 15.24
C SER A 93 21.89 15.82 14.74
N SER A 94 22.23 16.84 13.94
CA SER A 94 21.26 17.79 13.38
C SER A 94 20.72 17.41 12.00
N GLU A 95 21.26 16.35 11.38
CA GLU A 95 20.85 15.90 10.05
C GLU A 95 20.08 14.57 10.18
N ASN A 96 18.85 14.50 9.66
CA ASN A 96 18.03 13.29 9.70
C ASN A 96 18.29 12.33 8.53
N GLU A 97 19.17 12.71 7.57
CA GLU A 97 19.49 11.93 6.37
C GLU A 97 20.00 10.52 6.70
N TRP A 98 20.81 10.36 7.75
CA TRP A 98 21.33 9.05 8.13
C TRP A 98 20.20 8.09 8.53
N LEU A 99 19.16 8.59 9.19
CA LEU A 99 18.02 7.80 9.62
C LEU A 99 17.09 7.51 8.43
N ASP A 100 16.89 8.46 7.51
CA ASP A 100 16.14 8.22 6.28
C ASP A 100 16.73 7.05 5.47
N ILE A 101 18.06 7.00 5.35
CA ILE A 101 18.77 5.90 4.68
C ILE A 101 18.53 4.58 5.40
N GLU A 102 18.64 4.53 6.73
CA GLU A 102 18.42 3.32 7.53
C GLU A 102 16.97 2.81 7.41
N ILE A 103 15.99 3.72 7.45
CA ILE A 103 14.57 3.39 7.28
C ILE A 103 14.35 2.79 5.88
N ARG A 104 14.82 3.47 4.82
CA ARG A 104 14.66 3.00 3.44
C ARG A 104 15.31 1.65 3.20
N GLN A 105 16.52 1.44 3.73
CA GLN A 105 17.21 0.16 3.61
C GLN A 105 16.44 -0.94 4.34
N LYS A 106 16.00 -0.71 5.58
CA LYS A 106 15.34 -1.74 6.36
C LYS A 106 13.96 -2.10 5.80
N HIS A 107 13.17 -1.10 5.45
CA HIS A 107 11.82 -1.28 4.94
C HIS A 107 11.78 -1.67 3.47
N GLY A 108 12.78 -1.36 2.64
CA GLY A 108 12.72 -1.57 1.19
C GLY A 108 12.48 -3.01 0.71
N HIS A 109 12.71 -4.00 1.57
CA HIS A 109 12.44 -5.43 1.29
C HIS A 109 11.08 -5.92 1.81
N GLN A 110 10.37 -5.07 2.58
CA GLN A 110 9.13 -5.41 3.26
C GLN A 110 7.93 -4.96 2.44
N ALA A 111 6.89 -5.79 2.40
CA ALA A 111 5.60 -5.44 1.82
C ALA A 111 4.62 -4.98 2.91
N PHE A 112 4.15 -3.75 2.80
CA PHE A 112 3.18 -3.13 3.70
C PHE A 112 1.77 -3.13 3.10
N GLN A 113 1.25 -4.33 2.87
CA GLN A 113 -0.04 -4.54 2.18
C GLN A 113 -1.03 -5.27 3.08
N HIS A 114 -0.54 -6.26 3.83
CA HIS A 114 -1.37 -6.97 4.80
C HIS A 114 -1.69 -6.06 6.00
N PRO A 115 -2.91 -6.19 6.59
CA PRO A 115 -3.34 -5.30 7.66
C PRO A 115 -2.39 -5.24 8.86
N ASP A 116 -1.80 -6.37 9.24
CA ASP A 116 -0.89 -6.44 10.39
C ASP A 116 0.45 -5.77 10.09
N ASN A 117 0.95 -5.89 8.85
CA ASN A 117 2.18 -5.22 8.42
C ASN A 117 2.00 -3.70 8.40
N ILE A 118 0.86 -3.21 7.89
CA ILE A 118 0.53 -1.79 7.89
C ILE A 118 0.41 -1.26 9.32
N ALA A 119 -0.31 -1.96 10.21
CA ALA A 119 -0.41 -1.56 11.61
C ALA A 119 0.95 -1.52 12.31
N ASN A 120 1.84 -2.47 12.03
CA ASN A 120 3.19 -2.48 12.58
C ASN A 120 4.03 -1.30 12.06
N ALA A 121 3.89 -0.95 10.78
CA ALA A 121 4.54 0.23 10.21
C ALA A 121 4.04 1.53 10.86
N VAL A 122 2.72 1.69 10.98
CA VAL A 122 2.11 2.87 11.61
C VAL A 122 2.52 3.02 13.08
N ARG A 123 2.64 1.93 13.84
CA ARG A 123 3.10 1.96 15.24
C ARG A 123 4.48 2.60 15.42
N LEU A 124 5.33 2.60 14.40
CA LEU A 124 6.65 3.24 14.44
C LEU A 124 6.56 4.76 14.56
N PHE A 125 5.40 5.36 14.32
CA PHE A 125 5.24 6.81 14.44
C PHE A 125 3.93 7.26 15.10
N SER A 126 2.90 6.43 15.18
CA SER A 126 1.62 6.75 15.83
C SER A 126 1.22 5.69 16.85
N SER A 127 0.65 6.12 17.98
CA SER A 127 0.11 5.24 19.03
C SER A 127 -1.36 4.87 18.83
N CYS A 128 -1.99 5.32 17.73
CA CYS A 128 -3.40 5.10 17.48
C CYS A 128 -3.76 3.60 17.34
N GLU A 129 -4.99 3.26 17.67
CA GLU A 129 -5.58 1.96 17.34
C GLU A 129 -6.02 1.94 15.87
N LEU A 130 -5.03 1.92 14.96
CA LEU A 130 -5.19 2.18 13.52
C LEU A 130 -6.51 1.64 12.92
N TRP A 131 -6.72 0.32 12.99
CA TRP A 131 -7.87 -0.30 12.32
C TRP A 131 -9.22 0.04 12.97
N ARG A 132 -9.25 0.36 14.27
CA ARG A 132 -10.47 0.83 14.93
C ARG A 132 -10.81 2.25 14.45
N SER A 133 -9.81 3.12 14.40
CA SER A 133 -9.98 4.50 13.93
C SER A 133 -10.35 4.55 12.44
N VAL A 134 -9.64 3.81 11.58
CA VAL A 134 -9.94 3.72 10.14
C VAL A 134 -11.34 3.14 9.92
N ALA A 135 -11.73 2.09 10.65
CA ALA A 135 -13.07 1.53 10.51
C ALA A 135 -14.16 2.52 10.93
N SER A 136 -13.90 3.34 11.96
CA SER A 136 -14.80 4.43 12.35
C SER A 136 -14.97 5.46 11.23
N GLU A 137 -13.88 5.91 10.59
CA GLU A 137 -13.94 6.84 9.46
C GLU A 137 -14.74 6.27 8.28
N LEU A 138 -14.62 4.96 8.03
CA LEU A 138 -15.29 4.28 6.92
C LEU A 138 -16.71 3.78 7.26
N ASN A 139 -17.20 3.97 8.48
CA ASN A 139 -18.46 3.41 8.98
C ASN A 139 -18.53 1.87 8.81
N LEU A 140 -17.43 1.19 9.09
CA LEU A 140 -17.28 -0.27 9.01
C LEU A 140 -16.82 -0.84 10.36
N THR A 141 -16.78 -2.17 10.48
CA THR A 141 -16.06 -2.81 11.58
C THR A 141 -14.58 -2.99 11.24
N ASP A 142 -13.73 -3.07 12.27
CA ASP A 142 -12.29 -3.31 12.06
C ASP A 142 -12.03 -4.64 11.34
N GLN A 143 -12.85 -5.64 11.62
CA GLN A 143 -12.79 -6.95 10.97
C GLN A 143 -13.17 -6.88 9.49
N ASP A 144 -14.20 -6.10 9.14
CA ASP A 144 -14.61 -5.93 7.74
C ASP A 144 -13.52 -5.25 6.91
N VAL A 145 -12.95 -4.16 7.43
CA VAL A 145 -11.83 -3.46 6.77
C VAL A 145 -10.66 -4.40 6.53
N LYS A 146 -10.23 -5.12 7.58
CA LYS A 146 -9.11 -6.07 7.49
C LYS A 146 -9.42 -7.23 6.54
N ASN A 147 -10.63 -7.77 6.55
CA ASN A 147 -11.02 -8.88 5.69
C ASN A 147 -11.03 -8.48 4.22
N ARG A 148 -11.62 -7.33 3.89
CA ARG A 148 -11.66 -6.82 2.52
C ARG A 148 -10.24 -6.49 2.01
N LEU A 149 -9.40 -5.89 2.85
CA LEU A 149 -7.99 -5.64 2.49
C LEU A 149 -7.23 -6.96 2.25
N ARG A 150 -7.40 -7.98 3.11
CA ARG A 150 -6.79 -9.30 2.89
C ARG A 150 -7.24 -9.93 1.59
N ALA A 151 -8.54 -9.84 1.25
CA ALA A 151 -9.07 -10.37 0.00
C ALA A 151 -8.41 -9.72 -1.22
N ILE A 152 -8.22 -8.39 -1.19
CA ILE A 152 -7.53 -7.64 -2.26
C ILE A 152 -6.06 -8.08 -2.39
N VAL A 153 -5.34 -8.17 -1.27
CA VAL A 153 -3.93 -8.60 -1.29
C VAL A 153 -3.80 -10.03 -1.80
N ASN A 154 -4.71 -10.93 -1.40
CA ASN A 154 -4.73 -12.29 -1.91
C ASN A 154 -5.01 -12.34 -3.42
N ARG A 155 -5.98 -11.56 -3.91
CA ARG A 155 -6.27 -11.43 -5.34
C ARG A 155 -5.03 -10.96 -6.12
N ARG A 156 -4.32 -9.95 -5.62
CA ARG A 156 -3.06 -9.48 -6.20
C ARG A 156 -2.00 -10.59 -6.21
N ASN A 157 -1.89 -11.38 -5.14
CA ASN A 157 -0.93 -12.47 -5.05
C ASN A 157 -1.23 -13.58 -6.06
N GLN A 158 -2.51 -13.90 -6.27
CA GLN A 158 -2.92 -14.83 -7.32
C GLN A 158 -2.44 -14.35 -8.71
N ILE A 159 -2.62 -13.06 -9.02
CA ILE A 159 -2.17 -12.48 -10.29
C ILE A 159 -0.65 -12.57 -10.45
N VAL A 160 0.10 -12.12 -9.44
CA VAL A 160 1.54 -11.92 -9.56
C VAL A 160 2.35 -13.20 -9.33
N HIS A 161 1.91 -14.06 -8.40
CA HIS A 161 2.69 -15.21 -7.95
C HIS A 161 2.12 -16.55 -8.42
N GLU A 162 0.83 -16.63 -8.74
CA GLU A 162 0.15 -17.88 -9.14
C GLU A 162 -0.25 -17.89 -10.62
N ALA A 163 0.28 -16.95 -11.42
CA ALA A 163 -0.06 -16.74 -12.83
C ALA A 163 -1.56 -16.54 -13.11
N ASP A 164 -2.29 -16.17 -12.06
CA ASP A 164 -3.74 -16.07 -11.99
C ASP A 164 -4.53 -17.33 -12.39
N LEU A 165 -3.92 -18.52 -12.34
CA LEU A 165 -4.57 -19.75 -12.78
C LEU A 165 -5.65 -20.20 -11.79
N ASP A 166 -6.82 -20.60 -12.30
CA ASP A 166 -7.90 -21.17 -11.49
C ASP A 166 -7.67 -22.68 -11.29
N PRO A 167 -7.34 -23.14 -10.07
CA PRO A 167 -7.05 -24.54 -9.80
C PRO A 167 -8.31 -25.41 -9.74
N SER A 168 -9.51 -24.82 -9.71
CA SER A 168 -10.77 -25.56 -9.66
C SER A 168 -11.18 -26.14 -11.02
N ILE A 169 -10.58 -25.65 -12.11
CA ILE A 169 -10.86 -26.07 -13.48
C ILE A 169 -9.80 -27.10 -13.93
N SER A 170 -10.27 -28.27 -14.35
CA SER A 170 -9.40 -29.34 -14.84
C SER A 170 -8.52 -28.85 -16.00
N GLY A 171 -7.20 -29.04 -15.86
CA GLY A 171 -6.21 -28.73 -16.90
C GLY A 171 -5.49 -27.38 -16.75
N TYR A 172 -5.80 -26.54 -15.77
CA TYR A 172 -5.11 -25.25 -15.51
C TYR A 172 -5.01 -24.32 -16.73
N LEU A 173 -5.99 -24.36 -17.64
CA LEU A 173 -5.96 -23.57 -18.88
C LEU A 173 -6.62 -22.19 -18.73
N ASN A 174 -7.37 -21.94 -17.64
CA ASN A 174 -8.12 -20.71 -17.44
C ASN A 174 -7.60 -19.92 -16.24
N ARG A 175 -7.66 -18.59 -16.36
CA ARG A 175 -7.39 -17.66 -15.26
C ARG A 175 -8.66 -17.34 -14.48
N TRP A 176 -8.50 -16.86 -13.25
CA TRP A 176 -9.61 -16.31 -12.49
C TRP A 176 -10.31 -15.19 -13.30
N PRO A 177 -11.66 -15.19 -13.32
CA PRO A 177 -12.42 -14.14 -13.98
C PRO A 177 -12.14 -12.78 -13.32
N ILE A 178 -12.22 -11.72 -14.12
CA ILE A 178 -12.08 -10.35 -13.67
C ILE A 178 -12.92 -9.44 -14.55
N SER A 179 -13.56 -8.46 -13.93
CA SER A 179 -14.37 -7.44 -14.58
C SER A 179 -13.91 -6.04 -14.18
N SER A 180 -14.32 -5.02 -14.95
CA SER A 180 -14.05 -3.63 -14.59
C SER A 180 -14.64 -3.27 -13.23
N ALA A 181 -15.79 -3.87 -12.85
CA ALA A 181 -16.41 -3.65 -11.55
C ALA A 181 -15.54 -4.16 -10.38
N ASP A 182 -14.84 -5.29 -10.57
CA ASP A 182 -13.90 -5.81 -9.57
C ASP A 182 -12.73 -4.83 -9.34
N VAL A 183 -12.24 -4.23 -10.43
CA VAL A 183 -11.16 -3.24 -10.39
C VAL A 183 -11.63 -1.95 -9.73
N THR A 184 -12.78 -1.40 -10.15
CA THR A 184 -13.34 -0.18 -9.56
C THR A 184 -13.61 -0.36 -8.06
N GLY A 185 -14.25 -1.46 -7.66
CA GLY A 185 -14.51 -1.73 -6.24
C GLY A 185 -13.25 -1.98 -5.40
N THR A 186 -12.15 -2.39 -6.04
CA THR A 186 -10.83 -2.49 -5.40
C THR A 186 -10.17 -1.11 -5.27
N LEU A 187 -10.19 -0.31 -6.35
CA LEU A 187 -9.63 1.02 -6.39
C LEU A 187 -10.27 1.93 -5.35
N ASP A 188 -11.61 2.02 -5.36
CA ASP A 188 -12.37 2.88 -4.46
C ASP A 188 -12.05 2.54 -2.99
N PHE A 189 -12.05 1.25 -2.65
CA PHE A 189 -11.78 0.83 -1.28
C PHE A 189 -10.33 1.07 -0.83
N ILE A 190 -9.35 0.89 -1.72
CA ILE A 190 -7.96 1.20 -1.38
C ILE A 190 -7.76 2.71 -1.24
N GLN A 191 -8.42 3.51 -2.06
CA GLN A 191 -8.43 4.95 -1.92
C GLN A 191 -9.05 5.37 -0.57
N ASP A 192 -10.23 4.86 -0.23
CA ASP A 192 -10.88 5.10 1.06
C ASP A 192 -9.98 4.72 2.24
N ILE A 193 -9.30 3.56 2.18
CA ILE A 193 -8.35 3.14 3.21
C ILE A 193 -7.19 4.12 3.33
N CYS A 194 -6.55 4.51 2.23
CA CYS A 194 -5.39 5.41 2.27
C CYS A 194 -5.76 6.78 2.85
N GLU A 195 -6.90 7.33 2.47
CA GLU A 195 -7.42 8.60 2.97
C GLU A 195 -7.78 8.53 4.46
N ALA A 196 -8.45 7.45 4.88
CA ALA A 196 -8.78 7.23 6.28
C ALA A 196 -7.51 7.05 7.12
N ILE A 197 -6.52 6.28 6.64
CA ILE A 197 -5.21 6.17 7.30
C ILE A 197 -4.56 7.54 7.39
N HIS A 198 -4.55 8.32 6.31
CA HIS A 198 -3.94 9.65 6.27
C HIS A 198 -4.55 10.59 7.32
N THR A 199 -5.87 10.55 7.43
CA THR A 199 -6.65 11.37 8.39
C THR A 199 -6.42 10.94 9.83
N VAL A 200 -6.33 9.63 10.09
CA VAL A 200 -6.18 9.08 11.45
C VAL A 200 -4.79 9.30 12.04
N VAL A 201 -3.75 9.34 11.21
CA VAL A 201 -2.35 9.38 11.69
C VAL A 201 -1.71 10.77 11.68
N ASN A 202 -2.40 11.78 11.15
CA ASN A 202 -1.99 13.19 11.15
C ASN A 202 -2.83 14.02 12.11
#